data_AF-A0A0B8NJZ0-F1
#
_entry.id   AF-A0A0B8NJZ0-F1
#
_cell.length_a   1.000
_cell.length_b   1.000
_cell.length_c   1.000
_cell.angle_alpha   90.00
_cell.angle_beta   90.00
_cell.angle_gamma   90.00
#
_symmetry.space_group_name_H-M   'P 1'
#
loop_
_entity.id
_entity.type
_entity.pdbx_description
1 polymer ?
#
loop_
_entity_poly.entity_id
_entity_poly.type
_entity_poly.pdbx_seq_one_letter_code
_entity_poly.pdbx_strand_id
1 'polypeptide(L)'
;MSIELEEQVMGIIINAGESRSLCYEALRQAKQGQFEEAESLIKEAQEAANRAHLVQTQLIEADEGTGKTKMTLIMVHAQDHLMTSMLAKELVVEMIELHKRVAA
;
A
#
# COMPACT_ATOMS: atom_id res chain seq x y z
N MET A 1 8.27 13.20 19.60
CA MET A 1 8.59 12.11 18.66
C MET A 1 10.08 12.24 18.37
N SER A 2 10.85 11.15 18.28
CA SER A 2 12.20 11.27 17.72
C SER A 2 12.08 11.59 16.22
N ILE A 3 13.06 12.31 15.67
CA ILE A 3 13.12 12.62 14.23
C ILE A 3 13.06 11.32 13.40
N GLU A 4 13.73 10.26 13.89
CA GLU A 4 13.72 8.93 13.26
C GLU A 4 12.33 8.30 13.16
N LEU A 5 11.46 8.48 14.18
CA LEU A 5 10.10 7.97 14.13
C LEU A 5 9.22 8.77 13.16
N GLU A 6 9.45 10.09 13.04
CA GLU A 6 8.78 10.91 12.02
C GLU A 6 9.16 10.47 10.60
N GLU A 7 10.43 10.20 10.35
CA GLU A 7 10.92 9.71 9.05
C GLU A 7 10.32 8.35 8.69
N GLN A 8 10.24 7.42 9.66
CA GLN A 8 9.60 6.11 9.46
C GLN A 8 8.12 6.25 9.10
N VAL A 9 7.37 7.07 9.84
CA VAL A 9 5.94 7.31 9.62
C VAL A 9 5.70 7.97 8.25
N MET A 10 6.53 8.94 7.87
CA MET A 10 6.48 9.55 6.54
C MET A 10 6.82 8.54 5.45
N GLY A 11 7.77 7.64 5.70
CA GLY A 11 8.10 6.53 4.80
C GLY A 11 6.89 5.63 4.52
N ILE A 12 6.08 5.30 5.54
CA ILE A 12 4.84 4.55 5.37
C ILE A 12 3.87 5.30 4.45
N ILE A 13 3.62 6.59 4.71
CA ILE A 13 2.67 7.40 3.94
C ILE A 13 3.08 7.48 2.46
N ILE A 14 4.36 7.72 2.18
CA ILE A 14 4.87 7.85 0.81
C ILE A 14 4.72 6.52 0.06
N ASN A 15 5.19 5.41 0.64
CA ASN A 15 5.16 4.11 -0.01
C ASN A 15 3.72 3.57 -0.17
N ALA A 16 2.84 3.82 0.80
CA ALA A 16 1.42 3.51 0.68
C ALA A 16 0.73 4.34 -0.41
N GLY A 17 1.04 5.64 -0.49
CA GLY A 17 0.53 6.52 -1.55
C GLY A 17 0.98 6.10 -2.95
N GLU A 18 2.26 5.72 -3.09
CA GLU A 18 2.83 5.18 -4.32
C GLU A 18 2.13 3.88 -4.73
N SER A 19 2.03 2.91 -3.81
CA SER A 19 1.35 1.64 -4.04
C SER A 19 -0.09 1.83 -4.53
N ARG A 20 -0.85 2.71 -3.84
CA ARG A 20 -2.24 3.01 -4.21
C ARG A 20 -2.35 3.63 -5.59
N SER A 21 -1.45 4.55 -5.92
CA SER A 21 -1.42 5.21 -7.23
C SER A 21 -1.14 4.22 -8.36
N LEU A 22 -0.15 3.34 -8.17
CA LEU A 22 0.19 2.27 -9.12
C LEU A 22 -0.98 1.29 -9.31
N CYS A 23 -1.72 0.95 -8.24
CA CYS A 23 -2.92 0.12 -8.35
C CYS A 23 -4.00 0.77 -9.23
N TYR A 24 -4.28 2.06 -9.03
CA TYR A 24 -5.28 2.75 -9.84
C TYR A 24 -4.85 2.91 -11.30
N GLU A 25 -3.56 3.10 -11.57
CA GLU A 25 -3.04 3.11 -12.94
C GLU A 25 -3.13 1.73 -13.58
N ALA A 26 -2.81 0.65 -12.85
CA ALA A 26 -3.00 -0.72 -13.32
C ALA A 26 -4.45 -1.00 -13.72
N LEU A 27 -5.41 -0.57 -12.88
CA LEU A 27 -6.84 -0.69 -13.18
C LEU A 27 -7.21 0.08 -14.46
N ARG A 28 -6.63 1.27 -14.65
CA ARG A 28 -6.86 2.10 -15.84
C ARG A 28 -6.32 1.41 -17.10
N GLN A 29 -5.18 0.74 -17.03
CA GLN A 29 -4.63 -0.03 -18.15
C GLN A 29 -5.47 -1.27 -18.46
N ALA A 30 -5.90 -2.02 -17.44
CA ALA A 30 -6.78 -3.16 -17.63
C ALA A 30 -8.13 -2.78 -18.26
N LYS A 31 -8.71 -1.62 -17.91
CA LYS A 31 -9.92 -1.08 -18.56
C LYS A 31 -9.75 -0.81 -20.05
N GLN A 32 -8.52 -0.61 -20.52
CA GLN A 32 -8.17 -0.41 -21.92
C GLN A 32 -7.74 -1.72 -22.62
N GLY A 33 -7.81 -2.86 -21.93
CA GLY A 33 -7.34 -4.16 -22.44
C GLY A 33 -5.82 -4.34 -22.37
N GLN A 34 -5.09 -3.41 -21.76
CA GLN A 34 -3.63 -3.44 -21.63
C GLN A 34 -3.21 -4.27 -20.40
N PHE A 35 -3.47 -5.58 -20.44
CA PHE A 35 -3.34 -6.45 -19.27
C PHE A 35 -1.89 -6.71 -18.85
N GLU A 36 -0.95 -6.79 -19.80
CA GLU A 36 0.48 -6.98 -19.47
C GLU A 36 1.04 -5.78 -18.69
N GLU A 37 0.68 -4.56 -19.10
CA GLU A 37 1.07 -3.34 -18.39
C GLU A 37 0.41 -3.26 -17.01
N ALA A 38 -0.88 -3.61 -16.93
CA ALA A 38 -1.58 -3.69 -15.64
C ALA A 38 -0.89 -4.65 -14.67
N GLU A 39 -0.44 -5.83 -15.13
CA GLU A 39 0.31 -6.77 -14.29
C GLU A 39 1.67 -6.24 -13.83
N SER A 40 2.38 -5.51 -14.70
CA SER A 40 3.65 -4.85 -14.32
C SER A 40 3.41 -3.84 -13.20
N LEU A 41 2.42 -2.97 -13.38
CA LEU A 41 2.08 -1.92 -12.40
C LEU A 41 1.64 -2.51 -11.05
N ILE A 42 0.92 -3.65 -11.04
CA ILE A 42 0.57 -4.34 -9.79
C ILE A 42 1.80 -4.91 -9.08
N LYS A 43 2.81 -5.40 -9.81
CA LYS A 43 4.07 -5.86 -9.20
C LYS A 43 4.81 -4.70 -8.54
N GLU A 44 4.91 -3.56 -9.23
CA GLU A 44 5.50 -2.35 -8.66
C GLU A 44 4.72 -1.86 -7.43
N ALA A 45 3.38 -1.89 -7.49
CA ALA A 45 2.52 -1.54 -6.36
C ALA A 45 2.75 -2.46 -5.14
N GLN A 46 2.99 -3.74 -5.38
CA GLN A 46 3.29 -4.73 -4.35
C GLN A 46 4.65 -4.45 -3.69
N GLU A 47 5.67 -4.06 -4.46
CA GLU A 47 6.97 -3.68 -3.91
C GLU A 47 6.87 -2.45 -3.02
N ALA A 48 6.14 -1.42 -3.45
CA ALA A 48 5.88 -0.23 -2.63
C ALA A 48 5.11 -0.58 -1.34
N ALA A 49 4.06 -1.41 -1.44
CA ALA A 49 3.31 -1.89 -0.27
C ALA A 49 4.21 -2.66 0.71
N ASN A 50 5.12 -3.50 0.21
CA ASN A 50 6.04 -4.27 1.04
C ASN A 50 7.00 -3.36 1.82
N ARG A 51 7.50 -2.29 1.19
CA ARG A 51 8.35 -1.30 1.87
C ARG A 51 7.61 -0.63 3.03
N ALA A 52 6.36 -0.18 2.80
CA ALA A 52 5.53 0.41 3.85
C ALA A 52 5.20 -0.60 4.97
N HIS A 53 4.83 -1.83 4.58
CA HIS A 53 4.46 -2.88 5.52
C HIS A 53 5.63 -3.32 6.40
N LEU A 54 6.86 -3.35 5.87
CA LEU A 54 8.05 -3.67 6.67
C LEU A 54 8.23 -2.69 7.84
N VAL A 55 8.08 -1.39 7.57
CA VAL A 55 8.18 -0.36 8.61
C VAL A 55 7.04 -0.52 9.63
N GLN A 56 5.82 -0.80 9.17
CA GLN A 56 4.69 -1.08 10.07
C GLN A 56 4.97 -2.30 10.97
N THR A 57 5.54 -3.38 10.44
CA THR A 57 5.94 -4.55 11.24
C THR A 57 6.95 -4.17 12.31
N GLN A 58 7.97 -3.38 11.98
CA GLN A 58 8.97 -2.91 12.94
C GLN A 58 8.34 -2.07 14.07
N LEU A 59 7.37 -1.21 13.74
CA LEU A 59 6.65 -0.41 14.74
C LEU A 59 5.80 -1.28 15.68
N ILE A 60 5.19 -2.36 15.17
CA ILE A 60 4.44 -3.33 15.98
C ILE A 60 5.38 -4.12 16.89
N GLU A 61 6.52 -4.58 16.37
CA GLU A 61 7.53 -5.29 17.15
C GLU A 61 8.08 -4.43 18.28
N ALA A 62 8.34 -3.14 18.01
CA ALA A 62 8.82 -2.18 19.01
C ALA A 62 7.79 -1.88 20.12
N ASP A 63 6.50 -2.10 19.86
CA ASP A 63 5.47 -1.97 20.89
C ASP A 63 5.51 -3.12 21.92
N GLU A 64 6.17 -4.23 21.58
CA GLU A 64 6.26 -5.47 22.37
C GLU A 64 4.89 -6.01 22.82
N GLY A 65 3.80 -5.60 22.16
CA GLY A 65 2.43 -5.92 22.55
C GLY A 65 2.00 -5.33 23.90
N THR A 66 2.75 -4.36 24.43
CA THR A 66 2.50 -3.77 25.75
C THR A 66 2.05 -2.30 25.68
N GLY A 67 1.86 -1.74 24.47
CA GLY A 67 1.47 -0.34 24.30
C GLY A 67 2.58 0.65 24.67
N LYS A 68 3.85 0.24 24.55
CA LYS A 68 5.02 1.09 24.85
C LYS A 68 5.21 2.19 23.81
N THR A 69 4.74 1.98 22.59
CA THR A 69 4.84 2.96 21.51
C THR A 69 3.71 3.99 21.63
N LYS A 70 4.08 5.25 21.85
CA LYS A 70 3.10 6.34 21.94
C LYS A 70 2.45 6.57 20.58
N MET A 71 1.20 6.13 20.44
CA MET A 71 0.40 6.39 19.24
C MET A 71 0.12 7.89 19.08
N THR A 72 0.49 8.46 17.94
CA THR A 72 0.20 9.85 17.56
C THR A 72 -0.77 9.90 16.39
N LEU A 73 -1.41 11.05 16.16
CA LEU A 73 -2.35 11.22 15.04
C LEU A 73 -1.70 10.92 13.69
N ILE A 74 -0.44 11.29 13.50
CA ILE A 74 0.29 11.03 12.24
C ILE A 74 0.62 9.55 12.06
N MET A 75 0.87 8.79 13.14
CA MET A 75 1.00 7.32 13.06
C MET A 75 -0.30 6.66 12.65
N VAL A 76 -1.42 7.06 13.26
CA VAL A 76 -2.76 6.57 12.87
C VAL A 76 -3.00 6.88 11.39
N HIS A 77 -2.71 8.11 10.96
CA HIS A 77 -2.86 8.49 9.56
C HIS A 77 -1.99 7.65 8.61
N ALA A 78 -0.76 7.34 8.98
CA ALA A 78 0.11 6.47 8.20
C ALA A 78 -0.43 5.03 8.10
N GLN A 79 -0.97 4.50 9.21
CA GLN A 79 -1.64 3.19 9.23
C GLN A 79 -2.90 3.18 8.35
N ASP A 80 -3.71 4.24 8.39
CA ASP A 80 -4.88 4.39 7.52
C ASP A 80 -4.48 4.36 6.04
N HIS A 81 -3.41 5.08 5.65
CA HIS A 81 -2.89 5.03 4.28
C HIS A 81 -2.45 3.63 3.89
N LEU A 82 -1.67 2.95 4.72
CA LEU A 82 -1.18 1.60 4.44
C LEU A 82 -2.32 0.61 4.28
N MET A 83 -3.22 0.51 5.26
CA MET A 83 -4.30 -0.47 5.24
C MET A 83 -5.28 -0.22 4.09
N THR A 84 -5.62 1.06 3.83
CA THR A 84 -6.50 1.38 2.69
C THR A 84 -5.82 1.16 1.34
N SER A 85 -4.50 1.34 1.23
CA SER A 85 -3.73 0.99 0.04
C SER A 85 -3.70 -0.52 -0.20
N MET A 86 -3.48 -1.32 0.85
CA MET A 86 -3.49 -2.78 0.75
C MET A 86 -4.85 -3.31 0.31
N LEU A 87 -5.93 -2.82 0.92
CA LEU A 87 -7.29 -3.16 0.52
C LEU A 87 -7.57 -2.73 -0.93
N ALA A 88 -7.14 -1.53 -1.32
CA ALA A 88 -7.30 -1.06 -2.70
C ALA A 88 -6.60 -1.98 -3.70
N LYS A 89 -5.38 -2.44 -3.41
CA LYS A 89 -4.65 -3.40 -4.24
C LYS A 89 -5.43 -4.72 -4.39
N GLU A 90 -5.90 -5.30 -3.28
CA GLU A 90 -6.67 -6.54 -3.30
C GLU A 90 -7.91 -6.42 -4.19
N LEU A 91 -8.68 -5.34 -4.02
CA LEU A 91 -9.86 -5.08 -4.84
C LEU A 91 -9.51 -4.83 -6.31
N VAL A 92 -8.45 -4.07 -6.58
CA VAL A 92 -8.02 -3.78 -7.96
C VAL A 92 -7.62 -5.06 -8.69
N VAL A 93 -6.91 -5.98 -8.04
CA VAL A 93 -6.51 -7.26 -8.65
C VAL A 93 -7.75 -8.05 -9.10
N GLU A 94 -8.77 -8.14 -8.24
CA GLU A 94 -10.04 -8.78 -8.59
C GLU A 94 -10.76 -8.05 -9.74
N MET A 95 -10.74 -6.71 -9.76
CA MET A 95 -11.32 -5.92 -10.84
C MET A 95 -10.59 -6.14 -12.18
N ILE A 96 -9.27 -6.26 -12.17
CA ILE A 96 -8.47 -6.57 -13.37
C ILE A 96 -8.87 -7.95 -13.91
N GLU A 97 -9.02 -8.94 -13.04
CA GLU A 97 -9.48 -10.28 -13.40
C GLU A 97 -10.89 -10.27 -14.02
N LEU A 98 -11.81 -9.47 -13.46
CA LEU A 98 -13.13 -9.27 -14.07
C LEU A 98 -13.04 -8.66 -15.48
N HIS A 99 -12.17 -7.66 -15.67
CA HIS A 99 -11.96 -7.06 -16.99
C HIS A 99 -11.39 -8.05 -18.01
N LYS A 100 -10.47 -8.95 -17.60
CA LYS A 100 -9.95 -10.03 -18.46
C LYS A 100 -11.06 -10.97 -18.93
N ARG A 101 -11.99 -11.34 -18.04
CA ARG A 101 -13.10 -12.25 -18.37
C ARG A 101 -14.13 -11.64 -19.31
N VAL A 102 -14.36 -10.33 -19.22
CA VAL A 102 -15.32 -9.63 -20.09
C VAL A 102 -14.71 -9.32 -21.47
N ALA A 103 -13.39 -9.20 -21.57
CA ALA A 103 -12.68 -8.98 -22.82
C ALA A 103 -12.44 -10.26 -23.65
N ALA A 104 -12.58 -11.44 -23.03
CA ALA A 104 -12.50 -12.76 -23.67
C ALA A 104 -13.83 -13.14 -24.34
#